data_AF-A0A8C1ZC54-F1
#
_entry.id   AF-A0A8C1ZC54-F1
#
_cell.length_a   1.000
_cell.length_b   1.000
_cell.length_c   1.000
_cell.angle_alpha   90.00
_cell.angle_beta   90.00
_cell.angle_gamma   90.00
#
_symmetry.space_group_name_H-M   'P 1'
#
loop_
_entity.id
_entity.type
_entity.pdbx_description
1 polymer ?
#
loop_
_entity_poly.entity_id
_entity_poly.type
_entity_poly.pdbx_seq_one_letter_code
_entity_poly.pdbx_strand_id
1 'polypeptide(L)'
;MPKKKTGARKKAENRKEREKQIRANRETVDVAKHPCNASMECDKCQRRQKNRAFCYFCASVQKLPMCAQCGKTKCMKASDCVIKHPGVHSTGMGMVGAICDFCEAWVCHGRKCLSTHACSCPLSDADCIECDRSVWEHGGRIFRCCFCHNFLCEDDQFEHQASCQVLEAETFKCLSCNRLGQHSCLRCKACFCDDHARSKVFKQEKGKAPPCPKCGHETQETKDLSMSTRTHKFGRQSGPDEDDYGASGYSSYWKNQESGGGYRDEEDIEEDDDFDDDYDDDDEDDDDDEEEEEDDPEVEDSLSNLSLGASGKTQ
;
A
#
# COMPACT_ATOMS: atom_id res chain seq x y z
N MET A 1 4.98 40.47 -26.52
CA MET A 1 4.31 39.15 -26.45
C MET A 1 5.23 38.17 -25.75
N PRO A 2 4.76 37.39 -24.75
CA PRO A 2 5.54 36.28 -24.22
C PRO A 2 5.89 35.33 -25.37
N LYS A 3 7.16 34.93 -25.48
CA LYS A 3 7.61 34.00 -26.53
C LYS A 3 6.77 32.72 -26.43
N LYS A 4 6.20 32.25 -27.54
CA LYS A 4 5.50 30.96 -27.61
C LYS A 4 6.45 29.89 -27.07
N LYS A 5 5.98 29.10 -26.09
CA LYS A 5 6.76 27.99 -25.54
C LYS A 5 6.95 26.94 -26.63
N THR A 6 8.12 26.34 -26.71
CA THR A 6 8.40 25.21 -27.61
C THR A 6 7.50 24.01 -27.27
N GLY A 7 7.25 23.13 -28.23
CA GLY A 7 6.44 21.92 -28.02
C GLY A 7 6.99 21.05 -26.88
N ALA A 8 8.31 20.90 -26.80
CA ALA A 8 9.00 20.21 -25.71
C ALA A 8 8.72 20.84 -24.34
N ARG A 9 8.83 22.18 -24.23
CA ARG A 9 8.56 22.90 -22.98
C ARG A 9 7.10 22.77 -22.55
N LYS A 10 6.15 22.77 -23.50
CA LYS A 10 4.73 22.54 -23.21
C LYS A 10 4.46 21.11 -22.72
N LYS A 11 5.09 20.09 -23.32
CA LYS A 11 5.01 18.69 -22.87
C LYS A 11 5.58 18.52 -21.45
N ALA A 12 6.73 19.12 -21.16
CA ALA A 12 7.36 19.07 -19.84
C ALA A 12 6.50 19.72 -18.75
N GLU A 13 5.92 20.90 -19.01
CA GLU A 13 5.03 21.57 -18.07
C GLU A 13 3.75 20.75 -17.81
N ASN A 14 3.15 20.18 -18.85
CA ASN A 14 1.98 19.30 -18.71
C ASN A 14 2.30 18.03 -17.90
N ARG A 15 3.49 17.43 -18.10
CA ARG A 15 3.94 16.26 -17.33
C ARG A 15 4.07 16.62 -15.85
N LYS A 16 4.72 17.74 -15.53
CA LYS A 16 4.90 18.24 -14.16
C LYS A 16 3.56 18.54 -13.48
N GLU A 17 2.60 19.10 -14.21
CA GLU A 17 1.25 19.34 -13.70
C GLU A 17 0.52 18.02 -13.41
N ARG A 18 0.61 17.04 -14.32
CA ARG A 18 0.04 15.70 -14.11
C ARG A 18 0.66 15.01 -12.89
N GLU A 19 1.98 15.05 -12.73
CA GLU A 19 2.65 14.49 -11.55
C GLU A 19 2.17 15.14 -10.25
N LYS A 20 2.01 16.47 -10.25
CA LYS A 20 1.46 17.19 -9.09
C LYS A 20 0.04 16.74 -8.76
N GLN A 21 -0.80 16.54 -9.77
CA GLN A 21 -2.16 16.01 -9.59
C GLN A 21 -2.14 14.57 -9.08
N ILE A 22 -1.26 13.71 -9.60
CA ILE A 22 -1.10 12.33 -9.14
C ILE A 22 -0.69 12.31 -7.67
N ARG A 23 0.29 13.13 -7.26
CA ARG A 23 0.73 13.25 -5.87
C ARG A 23 -0.41 13.72 -4.96
N ALA A 24 -1.17 14.73 -5.37
CA ALA A 24 -2.32 15.23 -4.60
C ALA A 24 -3.43 14.18 -4.46
N ASN A 25 -3.68 13.40 -5.52
CA ASN A 25 -4.72 12.37 -5.51
C ASN A 25 -4.30 11.10 -4.76
N ARG A 26 -3.00 10.90 -4.51
CA ARG A 26 -2.46 9.67 -3.93
C ARG A 26 -3.08 9.34 -2.57
N GLU A 27 -3.38 10.34 -1.76
CA GLU A 27 -4.01 10.19 -0.44
C GLU A 27 -5.49 9.80 -0.53
N THR A 28 -6.17 10.18 -1.62
CA THR A 28 -7.60 9.92 -1.85
C THR A 28 -7.89 8.54 -2.46
N VAL A 29 -6.87 7.84 -2.95
CA VAL A 29 -7.02 6.51 -3.54
C VAL A 29 -7.32 5.50 -2.42
N ASP A 30 -8.48 4.84 -2.53
CA ASP A 30 -8.84 3.71 -1.69
C ASP A 30 -8.04 2.46 -2.09
N VAL A 31 -6.91 2.27 -1.40
CA VAL A 31 -5.97 1.17 -1.65
C VAL A 31 -6.65 -0.19 -1.49
N ALA A 32 -7.62 -0.33 -0.59
CA ALA A 32 -8.29 -1.61 -0.33
C ALA A 32 -9.16 -2.08 -1.51
N LYS A 33 -9.66 -1.14 -2.31
CA LYS A 33 -10.50 -1.42 -3.50
C LYS A 33 -9.71 -1.40 -4.81
N HIS A 34 -8.44 -0.99 -4.79
CA HIS A 34 -7.67 -0.86 -6.01
C HIS A 34 -7.32 -2.24 -6.60
N PRO A 35 -7.40 -2.46 -7.93
CA PRO A 35 -7.21 -3.80 -8.51
C PRO A 35 -5.84 -4.43 -8.25
N CYS A 36 -4.79 -3.63 -8.06
CA CYS A 36 -3.45 -4.10 -7.67
C CYS A 36 -3.40 -4.73 -6.27
N ASN A 37 -4.41 -4.49 -5.44
CA ASN A 37 -4.52 -4.96 -4.06
C ASN A 37 -5.78 -5.82 -3.86
N ALA A 38 -6.44 -6.21 -4.95
CA ALA A 38 -7.60 -7.09 -4.88
C ALA A 38 -7.22 -8.43 -4.25
N SER A 39 -8.12 -9.03 -3.47
CA SER A 39 -7.90 -10.40 -2.95
C SER A 39 -7.97 -11.39 -4.10
N MET A 40 -6.97 -12.26 -4.20
CA MET A 40 -6.97 -13.43 -5.09
C MET A 40 -6.71 -14.70 -4.29
N GLU A 41 -7.17 -15.83 -4.83
CA GLU A 41 -6.84 -17.15 -4.34
C GLU A 41 -6.00 -17.86 -5.40
N CYS A 42 -4.96 -18.57 -4.97
CA CYS A 42 -4.08 -19.24 -5.92
C CYS A 42 -4.69 -20.53 -6.47
N ASP A 43 -4.77 -20.67 -7.79
CA ASP A 43 -5.29 -21.87 -8.45
C ASP A 43 -4.52 -23.16 -8.08
N LYS A 44 -3.24 -23.06 -7.73
CA LYS A 44 -2.36 -24.21 -7.41
C LYS A 44 -2.39 -24.58 -5.93
N CYS A 45 -2.14 -23.61 -5.04
CA CYS A 45 -2.02 -23.87 -3.60
C CYS A 45 -3.23 -23.45 -2.76
N GLN A 46 -4.26 -22.84 -3.38
CA GLN A 46 -5.52 -22.39 -2.75
C GLN A 46 -5.32 -21.42 -1.57
N ARG A 47 -4.13 -20.82 -1.45
CA ARG A 47 -3.86 -19.78 -0.45
C ARG A 47 -4.35 -18.43 -0.97
N ARG A 48 -4.96 -17.66 -0.07
CA ARG A 48 -5.35 -16.27 -0.33
C ARG A 48 -4.16 -15.33 -0.23
N GLN A 49 -4.10 -14.38 -1.15
CA GLN A 49 -3.07 -13.36 -1.25
C GLN A 49 -3.64 -12.12 -1.97
N LYS A 50 -2.89 -11.02 -2.02
CA LYS A 50 -3.20 -9.91 -2.93
C LYS A 50 -2.97 -10.29 -4.39
N ASN A 51 -3.59 -9.57 -5.30
CA ASN A 51 -3.33 -9.70 -6.73
C ASN A 51 -1.83 -9.52 -7.00
N ARG A 52 -1.21 -10.54 -7.60
CA ARG A 52 0.23 -10.60 -7.84
C ARG A 52 0.49 -11.39 -9.12
N ALA A 53 1.62 -11.10 -9.76
CA ALA A 53 2.02 -11.74 -11.00
C ALA A 53 2.25 -13.23 -10.79
N PHE A 54 2.99 -13.54 -9.73
CA PHE A 54 3.31 -14.88 -9.25
C PHE A 54 2.77 -15.06 -7.84
N CYS A 55 2.31 -16.28 -7.53
CA CYS A 55 1.89 -16.60 -6.18
C CYS A 55 3.05 -16.45 -5.19
N TYR A 56 2.85 -15.66 -4.15
CA TYR A 56 3.84 -15.47 -3.07
C TYR A 56 4.30 -16.80 -2.45
N PHE A 57 3.40 -17.76 -2.29
CA PHE A 57 3.72 -19.01 -1.59
C PHE A 57 4.34 -20.11 -2.45
N CYS A 58 4.08 -20.12 -3.77
CA CYS A 58 4.49 -21.26 -4.62
C CYS A 58 4.96 -20.84 -6.02
N ALA A 59 5.16 -19.54 -6.24
CA ALA A 59 5.60 -18.91 -7.48
C ALA A 59 4.74 -19.22 -8.73
N SER A 60 3.60 -19.89 -8.60
CA SER A 60 2.75 -20.22 -9.74
C SER A 60 2.05 -19.00 -10.32
N VAL A 61 1.96 -18.94 -11.64
CA VAL A 61 1.14 -17.97 -12.37
C VAL A 61 -0.34 -18.36 -12.29
N GLN A 62 -1.22 -17.37 -12.11
CA GLN A 62 -2.67 -17.60 -12.11
C GLN A 62 -3.20 -17.87 -13.52
N LYS A 63 -4.17 -18.77 -13.65
CA LYS A 63 -4.78 -19.06 -14.96
C LYS A 63 -5.53 -17.85 -15.51
N LEU A 64 -6.17 -17.09 -14.62
CA LEU A 64 -6.92 -15.87 -14.95
C LEU A 64 -6.28 -14.66 -14.24
N PRO A 65 -5.21 -14.08 -14.82
CA PRO A 65 -4.59 -12.89 -14.25
C PRO A 65 -5.54 -11.69 -14.33
N MET A 66 -5.48 -10.81 -13.33
CA MET A 66 -6.25 -9.58 -13.26
C MET A 66 -5.32 -8.37 -13.42
N CYS A 67 -5.67 -7.46 -14.32
CA CYS A 67 -4.91 -6.23 -14.50
C CYS A 67 -4.96 -5.34 -13.24
N ALA A 68 -3.79 -4.98 -12.72
CA ALA A 68 -3.58 -4.13 -11.55
C ALA A 68 -4.15 -2.71 -11.67
N GLN A 69 -4.34 -2.22 -12.91
CA GLN A 69 -4.84 -0.88 -13.19
C GLN A 69 -6.36 -0.85 -13.46
N CYS A 70 -6.85 -1.76 -14.30
CA CYS A 70 -8.24 -1.71 -14.76
C CYS A 70 -9.12 -2.84 -14.20
N GLY A 71 -8.56 -3.80 -13.47
CA GLY A 71 -9.28 -4.93 -12.88
C GLY A 71 -9.85 -5.94 -13.88
N LYS A 72 -9.58 -5.76 -15.18
CA LYS A 72 -10.06 -6.69 -16.21
C LYS A 72 -9.19 -7.94 -16.23
N THR A 73 -9.87 -9.07 -16.45
CA THR A 73 -9.26 -10.40 -16.69
C THR A 73 -9.35 -10.82 -18.16
N LYS A 74 -9.81 -9.91 -19.03
CA LYS A 74 -9.81 -10.08 -20.49
C LYS A 74 -9.73 -8.74 -21.23
N CYS A 75 -8.99 -8.73 -22.34
CA CYS A 75 -8.98 -7.64 -23.29
C CYS A 75 -10.01 -7.90 -24.40
N MET A 76 -10.77 -6.86 -24.76
CA MET A 76 -11.86 -6.97 -25.73
C MET A 76 -11.33 -6.79 -27.15
N LYS A 77 -12.07 -7.27 -28.15
CA LYS A 77 -11.69 -7.12 -29.56
C LYS A 77 -11.51 -5.65 -29.98
N ALA A 78 -12.31 -4.76 -29.39
CA ALA A 78 -12.32 -3.32 -29.68
C ALA A 78 -11.54 -2.48 -28.65
N SER A 79 -10.76 -3.09 -27.75
CA SER A 79 -9.99 -2.30 -26.79
C SER A 79 -8.72 -1.73 -27.41
N ASP A 80 -8.32 -0.55 -26.94
CA ASP A 80 -7.05 0.14 -27.26
C ASP A 80 -5.85 -0.59 -26.63
N CYS A 81 -5.60 -1.80 -27.11
CA CYS A 81 -4.45 -2.62 -26.74
C CYS A 81 -3.29 -2.33 -27.70
N VAL A 82 -2.07 -2.32 -27.16
CA VAL A 82 -0.85 -2.20 -27.97
C VAL A 82 -0.74 -3.38 -28.95
N ILE A 83 -1.10 -4.58 -28.47
CA ILE A 83 -1.26 -5.77 -29.30
C ILE A 83 -2.73 -5.88 -29.73
N LYS A 84 -2.99 -5.85 -31.04
CA LYS A 84 -4.33 -5.97 -31.59
C LYS A 84 -4.84 -7.42 -31.48
N HIS A 85 -6.12 -7.58 -31.12
CA HIS A 85 -6.79 -8.88 -31.03
C HIS A 85 -7.72 -9.10 -32.22
N PRO A 86 -7.27 -9.77 -33.30
CA PRO A 86 -8.11 -10.00 -34.47
C PRO A 86 -9.19 -11.05 -34.15
N GLY A 87 -10.42 -10.61 -33.95
CA GLY A 87 -11.59 -11.50 -33.93
C GLY A 87 -11.86 -12.24 -32.61
N VAL A 88 -10.96 -12.15 -31.62
CA VAL A 88 -11.09 -12.85 -30.33
C VAL A 88 -10.87 -11.92 -29.14
N HIS A 89 -11.33 -12.33 -27.96
CA HIS A 89 -10.94 -11.71 -26.70
C HIS A 89 -9.63 -12.33 -26.23
N SER A 90 -8.68 -11.50 -25.80
CA SER A 90 -7.44 -12.00 -25.21
C SER A 90 -7.62 -12.20 -23.71
N THR A 91 -7.18 -13.35 -23.21
CA THR A 91 -7.28 -13.81 -21.82
C THR A 91 -5.97 -14.44 -21.39
N GLY A 92 -5.80 -14.70 -20.09
CA GLY A 92 -4.60 -15.38 -19.59
C GLY A 92 -3.34 -14.55 -19.81
N MET A 93 -2.24 -15.22 -20.18
CA MET A 93 -0.98 -14.53 -20.49
C MET A 93 -1.04 -13.69 -21.77
N GLY A 94 -1.95 -13.99 -22.70
CA GLY A 94 -2.08 -13.23 -23.94
C GLY A 94 -2.55 -11.78 -23.76
N MET A 95 -3.08 -11.43 -22.58
CA MET A 95 -3.51 -10.06 -22.27
C MET A 95 -2.51 -9.28 -21.41
N VAL A 96 -1.50 -9.96 -20.89
CA VAL A 96 -0.45 -9.37 -20.04
C VAL A 96 0.47 -8.53 -20.91
N GLY A 97 0.89 -7.36 -20.40
CA GLY A 97 1.83 -6.48 -21.07
C GLY A 97 3.07 -6.14 -20.24
N ALA A 98 2.94 -6.05 -18.91
CA ALA A 98 4.06 -5.77 -18.01
C ALA A 98 3.78 -6.27 -16.58
N ILE A 99 4.82 -6.36 -15.76
CA ILE A 99 4.75 -6.45 -14.30
C ILE A 99 5.07 -5.06 -13.75
N CYS A 100 4.40 -4.66 -12.68
CA CYS A 100 4.71 -3.41 -11.98
C CYS A 100 5.68 -3.67 -10.82
N ASP A 101 6.82 -3.00 -10.78
CA ASP A 101 7.84 -3.19 -9.73
C ASP A 101 7.34 -2.80 -8.32
N PHE A 102 6.34 -1.93 -8.24
CA PHE A 102 5.79 -1.47 -6.96
C PHE A 102 4.77 -2.42 -6.34
N CYS A 103 3.83 -2.92 -7.14
CA CYS A 103 2.75 -3.78 -6.64
C CYS A 103 2.92 -5.26 -6.99
N GLU A 104 3.87 -5.56 -7.87
CA GLU A 104 4.17 -6.90 -8.40
C GLU A 104 2.96 -7.62 -8.98
N ALA A 105 2.03 -6.85 -9.54
CA ALA A 105 0.84 -7.38 -10.19
C ALA A 105 0.93 -7.16 -11.71
N TRP A 106 0.26 -8.03 -12.46
CA TRP A 106 0.19 -7.93 -13.91
C TRP A 106 -0.53 -6.64 -14.34
N VAL A 107 0.01 -5.97 -15.35
CA VAL A 107 -0.64 -4.87 -16.06
C VAL A 107 -0.96 -5.36 -17.46
N CYS A 108 -2.21 -5.19 -17.91
CA CYS A 108 -2.57 -5.57 -19.26
C CYS A 108 -1.92 -4.65 -20.30
N HIS A 109 -1.73 -5.14 -21.52
CA HIS A 109 -1.18 -4.36 -22.64
C HIS A 109 -2.09 -3.24 -23.19
N GLY A 110 -3.09 -2.81 -22.42
CA GLY A 110 -3.88 -1.64 -22.77
C GLY A 110 -3.00 -0.41 -22.73
N ARG A 111 -2.99 0.41 -23.79
CA ARG A 111 -2.09 1.57 -23.91
C ARG A 111 -2.20 2.51 -22.70
N LYS A 112 -3.42 2.73 -22.21
CA LYS A 112 -3.68 3.48 -20.98
C LYS A 112 -3.10 2.80 -19.73
N CYS A 113 -3.24 1.47 -19.60
CA CYS A 113 -2.78 0.78 -18.39
C CYS A 113 -1.26 0.80 -18.27
N LEU A 114 -0.55 0.47 -19.36
CA LEU A 114 0.91 0.49 -19.41
C LEU A 114 1.48 1.89 -19.14
N SER A 115 0.92 2.92 -19.79
CA SER A 115 1.44 4.29 -19.66
C SER A 115 1.13 4.98 -18.32
N THR A 116 0.14 4.50 -17.55
CA THR A 116 -0.27 5.18 -16.30
C THR A 116 0.10 4.41 -15.04
N HIS A 117 0.11 3.08 -15.07
CA HIS A 117 0.08 2.30 -13.84
C HIS A 117 1.31 2.52 -12.95
N ALA A 118 2.52 2.44 -13.50
CA ALA A 118 3.75 2.65 -12.73
C ALA A 118 3.76 4.03 -12.05
N CYS A 119 3.45 5.09 -12.81
CA CYS A 119 3.45 6.47 -12.31
C CYS A 119 2.40 6.75 -11.22
N SER A 120 1.29 6.02 -11.21
CA SER A 120 0.20 6.22 -10.26
C SER A 120 -0.07 4.99 -9.39
N CYS A 121 0.92 4.09 -9.24
CA CYS A 121 0.73 2.86 -8.49
C CYS A 121 0.45 3.22 -7.03
N PRO A 122 -0.69 2.80 -6.44
CA PRO A 122 -1.01 3.14 -5.06
C PRO A 122 -0.02 2.57 -4.04
N LEU A 123 0.70 1.50 -4.43
CA LEU A 123 1.62 0.76 -3.58
C LEU A 123 3.09 1.16 -3.76
N SER A 124 3.40 2.28 -4.43
CA SER A 124 4.79 2.70 -4.70
C SER A 124 5.64 3.01 -3.46
N ASP A 125 5.01 3.36 -2.33
CA ASP A 125 5.69 3.68 -1.05
C ASP A 125 5.01 2.87 0.07
N ALA A 126 4.57 1.66 -0.24
CA ALA A 126 3.75 0.86 0.66
C ALA A 126 4.58 -0.11 1.49
N ASP A 127 5.14 0.42 2.58
CA ASP A 127 5.82 -0.36 3.61
C ASP A 127 4.97 -0.37 4.88
N CYS A 128 4.83 -1.54 5.52
CA CYS A 128 4.07 -1.65 6.76
C CYS A 128 4.80 -0.92 7.88
N ILE A 129 4.13 0.02 8.57
CA ILE A 129 4.77 0.76 9.68
C ILE A 129 5.06 -0.09 10.92
N GLU A 130 4.43 -1.26 11.07
CA GLU A 130 4.60 -2.10 12.25
C GLU A 130 5.68 -3.18 12.08
N CYS A 131 5.76 -3.79 10.90
CA CYS A 131 6.74 -4.85 10.63
C CYS A 131 7.84 -4.45 9.63
N ASP A 132 7.83 -3.22 9.13
CA ASP A 132 8.77 -2.66 8.14
C ASP A 132 8.90 -3.47 6.83
N ARG A 133 8.02 -4.46 6.62
CA ARG A 133 7.98 -5.27 5.42
C ARG A 133 7.34 -4.52 4.26
N SER A 134 7.98 -4.59 3.11
CA SER A 134 7.50 -4.10 1.83
C SER A 134 6.53 -5.10 1.16
N VAL A 135 5.91 -4.64 0.08
CA VAL A 135 4.96 -5.42 -0.76
C VAL A 135 5.54 -6.76 -1.26
N TRP A 136 6.86 -6.87 -1.34
CA TRP A 136 7.58 -8.05 -1.83
C TRP A 136 7.76 -9.14 -0.76
N GLU A 137 7.75 -8.74 0.51
CA GLU A 137 8.10 -9.58 1.66
C GLU A 137 6.87 -10.19 2.36
N HIS A 138 5.67 -9.93 1.84
CA HIS A 138 4.44 -10.56 2.30
C HIS A 138 3.45 -10.80 1.15
N GLY A 139 2.60 -11.83 1.30
CA GLY A 139 1.55 -12.17 0.34
C GLY A 139 0.21 -11.46 0.57
N GLY A 140 0.02 -10.86 1.75
CA GLY A 140 -1.26 -10.25 2.16
C GLY A 140 -1.58 -8.95 1.42
N ARG A 141 -2.82 -8.48 1.60
CA ARG A 141 -3.24 -7.14 1.14
C ARG A 141 -2.61 -6.03 1.97
N ILE A 142 -2.56 -4.84 1.40
CA ILE A 142 -2.13 -3.61 2.07
C ILE A 142 -3.32 -2.70 2.36
N PHE A 143 -3.33 -2.08 3.53
CA PHE A 143 -4.34 -1.13 3.95
C PHE A 143 -3.69 0.18 4.38
N ARG A 144 -4.50 1.24 4.46
CA ARG A 144 -4.10 2.49 5.11
C ARG A 144 -4.92 2.67 6.36
N CYS A 145 -4.26 3.03 7.46
CA CYS A 145 -4.98 3.39 8.67
C CYS A 145 -5.89 4.61 8.41
N CYS A 146 -7.12 4.57 8.91
CA CYS A 146 -8.03 5.70 8.83
C CYS A 146 -7.62 6.89 9.71
N PHE A 147 -6.74 6.66 10.70
CA PHE A 147 -6.31 7.68 11.65
C PHE A 147 -4.97 8.32 11.28
N CYS A 148 -3.95 7.51 11.00
CA CYS A 148 -2.60 7.99 10.70
C CYS A 148 -2.25 7.98 9.20
N HIS A 149 -3.07 7.37 8.33
CA HIS A 149 -2.84 7.19 6.89
C HIS A 149 -1.56 6.45 6.49
N ASN A 150 -0.84 5.86 7.44
CA ASN A 150 0.29 4.99 7.15
C ASN A 150 -0.19 3.62 6.62
N PHE A 151 0.71 2.95 5.89
CA PHE A 151 0.44 1.64 5.32
C PHE A 151 0.59 0.53 6.35
N LEU A 152 -0.26 -0.48 6.23
CA LEU A 152 -0.34 -1.63 7.11
C LEU A 152 -0.55 -2.88 6.28
N CYS A 153 0.17 -3.96 6.59
CA CYS A 153 -0.14 -5.25 6.01
C CYS A 153 -1.44 -5.83 6.59
N GLU A 154 -1.99 -6.84 5.92
CA GLU A 154 -3.24 -7.50 6.33
C GLU A 154 -3.17 -8.09 7.74
N ASP A 155 -1.97 -8.50 8.19
CA ASP A 155 -1.73 -9.08 9.51
C ASP A 155 -1.77 -7.99 10.60
N ASP A 156 -1.11 -6.84 10.38
CA ASP A 156 -0.95 -5.79 11.39
C ASP A 156 -2.11 -4.78 11.44
N GLN A 157 -3.00 -4.80 10.43
CA GLN A 157 -4.02 -3.76 10.28
C GLN A 157 -4.94 -3.62 11.50
N PHE A 158 -5.29 -4.74 12.15
CA PHE A 158 -6.27 -4.76 13.23
C PHE A 158 -5.65 -4.31 14.55
N GLU A 159 -4.45 -4.79 14.85
CA GLU A 159 -3.71 -4.42 16.05
C GLU A 159 -3.35 -2.93 16.02
N HIS A 160 -2.86 -2.45 14.88
CA HIS A 160 -2.59 -1.02 14.70
C HIS A 160 -3.88 -0.19 14.81
N GLN A 161 -4.98 -0.57 14.16
CA GLN A 161 -6.22 0.21 14.25
C GLN A 161 -6.78 0.28 15.67
N ALA A 162 -6.58 -0.76 16.48
CA ALA A 162 -7.00 -0.79 17.87
C ALA A 162 -6.19 0.19 18.75
N SER A 163 -4.91 0.38 18.48
CA SER A 163 -4.02 1.24 19.29
C SER A 163 -3.75 2.63 18.69
N CYS A 164 -4.03 2.84 17.40
CA CYS A 164 -3.59 4.04 16.67
C CYS A 164 -4.22 5.35 17.17
N GLN A 165 -5.40 5.32 17.78
CA GLN A 165 -6.00 6.52 18.39
C GLN A 165 -5.34 6.92 19.71
N VAL A 166 -4.56 6.02 20.33
CA VAL A 166 -3.91 6.26 21.61
C VAL A 166 -2.60 7.03 21.39
N LEU A 167 -2.41 8.10 22.16
CA LEU A 167 -1.14 8.82 22.24
C LEU A 167 -0.34 8.25 23.41
N GLU A 168 0.90 7.86 23.16
CA GLU A 168 1.78 7.31 24.20
C GLU A 168 2.40 8.40 25.09
N ALA A 169 2.34 9.66 24.67
CA ALA A 169 2.94 10.77 25.39
C ALA A 169 2.14 11.15 26.64
N GLU A 170 2.58 10.68 27.82
CA GLU A 170 1.97 10.97 29.12
C GLU A 170 1.86 12.47 29.43
N THR A 171 2.74 13.29 28.86
CA THR A 171 2.84 14.70 29.23
C THR A 171 1.90 15.63 28.46
N PHE A 172 1.31 15.18 27.33
CA PHE A 172 0.46 16.00 26.43
C PHE A 172 1.04 17.40 26.12
N LYS A 173 2.37 17.53 26.19
CA LYS A 173 3.07 18.78 25.95
C LYS A 173 3.28 18.98 24.47
N CYS A 174 3.14 20.23 24.05
CA CYS A 174 3.48 20.70 22.73
C CYS A 174 4.97 20.42 22.47
N LEU A 175 5.25 19.65 21.42
CA LEU A 175 6.63 19.29 21.06
C LEU A 175 7.54 20.51 20.82
N SER A 176 6.97 21.64 20.40
CA SER A 176 7.74 22.86 20.04
C SER A 176 8.01 23.81 21.22
N CYS A 177 7.13 23.88 22.22
CA CYS A 177 7.26 24.87 23.33
C CYS A 177 6.96 24.33 24.73
N ASN A 178 6.76 23.02 24.88
CA ASN A 178 6.49 22.33 26.13
C ASN A 178 5.28 22.83 26.95
N ARG A 179 4.43 23.71 26.39
CA ARG A 179 3.11 24.07 26.93
C ARG A 179 2.09 22.96 26.66
N LEU A 180 0.91 22.99 27.26
CA LEU A 180 -0.15 22.01 26.95
C LEU A 180 -0.53 22.05 25.45
N GLY A 181 -0.56 20.88 24.82
CA GLY A 181 -0.98 20.71 23.44
C GLY A 181 -2.50 20.58 23.33
N GLN A 182 -3.11 21.36 22.43
CA GLN A 182 -4.54 21.30 22.14
C GLN A 182 -4.83 20.40 20.93
N HIS A 183 -3.90 20.35 19.98
CA HIS A 183 -3.99 19.55 18.76
C HIS A 183 -3.01 18.38 18.79
N SER A 184 -3.46 17.21 18.40
CA SER A 184 -2.67 15.98 18.37
C SER A 184 -2.63 15.38 16.98
N CYS A 185 -1.43 15.01 16.53
CA CYS A 185 -1.24 14.33 15.25
C CYS A 185 -1.12 12.82 15.48
N LEU A 186 -2.09 12.04 14.98
CA LEU A 186 -2.07 10.57 15.10
C LEU A 186 -1.00 9.90 14.22
N ARG A 187 -0.50 10.60 13.20
CA ARG A 187 0.60 10.14 12.34
C ARG A 187 1.98 10.30 12.98
N CYS A 188 2.21 11.40 13.69
CA CYS A 188 3.47 11.65 14.39
C CYS A 188 3.43 11.26 15.87
N LYS A 189 2.27 10.87 16.39
CA LYS A 189 2.02 10.61 17.82
C LYS A 189 2.51 11.76 18.71
N ALA A 190 2.26 13.00 18.28
CA ALA A 190 2.76 14.21 18.94
C ALA A 190 1.67 15.26 19.12
N CYS A 191 1.75 16.02 20.22
CA CYS A 191 0.86 17.12 20.55
C CYS A 191 1.48 18.48 20.18
N PHE A 192 0.62 19.45 19.85
CA PHE A 192 0.98 20.84 19.51
C PHE A 192 -0.04 21.81 20.12
N CYS A 193 0.41 22.99 20.55
CA CYS A 193 -0.50 24.07 20.93
C CYS A 193 -1.04 24.78 19.68
N ASP A 194 -2.14 25.53 19.81
CA ASP A 194 -2.79 26.25 18.71
C ASP A 194 -1.82 27.09 17.86
N ASP A 195 -0.92 27.82 18.52
CA ASP A 195 0.06 28.67 17.84
C ASP A 195 1.00 27.86 16.93
N HIS A 196 1.43 26.67 17.37
CA HIS A 196 2.33 25.81 16.59
C HIS A 196 1.59 24.98 15.55
N ALA A 197 0.35 24.56 15.84
CA ALA A 197 -0.50 23.85 14.89
C ALA A 197 -0.96 24.75 13.74
N ARG A 198 -1.23 26.04 14.00
CA ARG A 198 -1.63 27.03 12.98
C ARG A 198 -0.44 27.75 12.35
N SER A 199 0.79 27.29 12.61
CA SER A 199 1.98 27.89 12.01
C SER A 199 1.97 27.77 10.47
N LYS A 200 2.54 28.76 9.79
CA LYS A 200 2.40 28.99 8.33
C LYS A 200 3.07 27.95 7.42
N VAL A 201 3.57 26.84 7.96
CA VAL A 201 4.29 25.82 7.16
C VAL A 201 3.35 25.15 6.17
N PHE A 202 2.09 24.93 6.56
CA PHE A 202 1.07 24.29 5.73
C PHE A 202 -0.16 25.19 5.55
N LYS A 203 -0.72 25.17 4.33
CA LYS A 203 -1.88 26.00 4.00
C LYS A 203 -3.13 25.41 4.64
N GLN A 204 -3.67 26.08 5.65
CA GLN A 204 -4.91 25.68 6.29
C GLN A 204 -6.12 26.00 5.39
N GLU A 205 -6.93 24.98 5.11
CA GLU A 205 -8.24 25.18 4.48
C GLU A 205 -9.25 25.63 5.53
N LYS A 206 -10.06 26.65 5.20
CA LYS A 206 -11.07 27.18 6.12
C LYS A 206 -12.08 26.08 6.45
N GLY A 207 -12.23 25.75 7.73
CA GLY A 207 -13.20 24.77 8.23
C GLY A 207 -12.64 23.36 8.48
N LYS A 208 -11.37 23.09 8.17
CA LYS A 208 -10.68 21.83 8.52
C LYS A 208 -9.74 22.01 9.70
N ALA A 209 -9.44 20.92 10.42
CA ALA A 209 -8.53 20.98 11.55
C ALA A 209 -7.12 21.39 11.09
N PRO A 210 -6.32 22.06 11.94
CA PRO A 210 -5.01 22.54 11.53
C PRO A 210 -4.10 21.35 11.14
N PRO A 211 -3.30 21.48 10.07
CA PRO A 211 -2.35 20.44 9.68
C PRO A 211 -1.20 20.34 10.68
N CYS A 212 -0.64 19.15 10.84
CA CYS A 212 0.52 18.91 11.68
C CYS A 212 1.74 19.68 11.15
N PRO A 213 2.46 20.46 11.97
CA PRO A 213 3.62 21.22 11.51
C PRO A 213 4.81 20.34 11.08
N LYS A 214 4.83 19.06 11.49
CA LYS A 214 5.89 18.10 11.12
C LYS A 214 5.61 17.35 9.81
N CYS A 215 4.37 16.89 9.62
CA CYS A 215 4.03 15.99 8.50
C CYS A 215 2.87 16.46 7.62
N GLY A 216 2.22 17.58 7.94
CA GLY A 216 1.08 18.10 7.19
C GLY A 216 -0.25 17.35 7.38
N HIS A 217 -0.25 16.20 8.08
CA HIS A 217 -1.46 15.40 8.34
C HIS A 217 -2.47 16.15 9.21
N GLU A 218 -3.77 15.94 8.97
CA GLU A 218 -4.84 16.57 9.75
C GLU A 218 -4.70 16.21 11.24
N THR A 219 -4.66 17.23 12.10
CA THR A 219 -4.63 17.01 13.55
C THR A 219 -6.04 16.86 14.10
N GLN A 220 -6.17 16.17 15.24
CA GLN A 220 -7.42 16.06 15.99
C GLN A 220 -7.29 16.82 17.29
N GLU A 221 -8.41 17.28 17.85
CA GLU A 221 -8.38 17.91 19.17
C GLU A 221 -8.07 16.86 20.23
N THR A 222 -7.10 17.16 21.09
CA THR A 222 -6.59 16.21 22.10
C THR A 222 -7.67 15.81 23.10
N LYS A 223 -8.67 16.67 23.32
CA LYS A 223 -9.82 16.40 24.18
C LYS A 223 -10.83 15.42 23.57
N ASP A 224 -10.89 15.33 22.23
CA ASP A 224 -11.85 14.49 21.50
C ASP A 224 -11.32 13.07 21.30
N LEU A 225 -10.02 12.86 21.47
CA LEU A 225 -9.43 11.54 21.57
C LEU A 225 -9.88 10.94 22.91
N SER A 226 -10.67 9.87 22.85
CA SER A 226 -11.18 9.12 24.01
C SER A 226 -10.03 8.54 24.83
N MET A 227 -9.42 9.36 25.69
CA MET A 227 -8.31 8.96 26.53
C MET A 227 -8.85 8.14 27.71
N SER A 228 -8.93 6.82 27.54
CA SER A 228 -9.08 5.95 28.70
C SER A 228 -7.80 5.97 29.51
N THR A 229 -7.80 6.71 30.62
CA THR A 229 -6.74 6.66 31.65
C THR A 229 -6.66 5.30 32.35
N ARG A 230 -7.56 4.37 32.00
CA ARG A 230 -7.53 2.97 32.44
C ARG A 230 -7.18 2.10 31.23
N THR A 231 -5.92 1.73 31.12
CA THR A 231 -5.47 0.69 30.19
C THR A 231 -6.04 -0.64 30.67
N HIS A 232 -7.24 -1.01 30.23
CA HIS A 232 -7.71 -2.38 30.37
C HIS A 232 -7.00 -3.21 29.30
N LYS A 233 -5.79 -3.70 29.61
CA LYS A 233 -5.25 -4.87 28.91
C LYS A 233 -6.23 -6.00 29.21
N PHE A 234 -7.09 -6.34 28.26
CA PHE A 234 -7.88 -7.57 28.29
C PHE A 234 -6.94 -8.76 28.03
N GLY A 235 -5.95 -8.93 28.90
CA GLY A 235 -5.31 -10.21 29.12
C GLY A 235 -6.23 -11.04 30.01
N ARG A 236 -6.26 -12.36 29.80
CA ARG A 236 -6.92 -13.30 30.70
C ARG A 236 -6.31 -13.15 32.08
N GLN A 237 -6.92 -12.32 32.93
CA GLN A 237 -6.48 -12.14 34.30
C GLN A 237 -6.96 -13.36 35.08
N SER A 238 -6.07 -14.33 35.26
CA SER A 238 -6.09 -15.20 36.43
C SER A 238 -5.74 -14.30 37.62
N GLY A 239 -6.76 -13.81 38.34
CA GLY A 239 -6.59 -12.91 39.48
C GLY A 239 -5.96 -13.62 40.69
N PRO A 240 -5.10 -12.94 41.47
CA PRO A 240 -4.53 -13.48 42.69
C PRO A 240 -5.42 -13.20 43.91
N ASP A 241 -5.71 -14.30 44.60
CA ASP A 241 -5.85 -14.53 46.04
C ASP A 241 -7.02 -14.01 46.91
N GLU A 242 -7.51 -15.01 47.66
CA GLU A 242 -8.18 -15.04 48.97
C GLU A 242 -9.59 -14.44 49.01
N ASP A 243 -10.69 -15.11 49.39
CA ASP A 243 -10.90 -16.19 50.37
C ASP A 243 -12.35 -16.75 50.26
N ASP A 244 -12.59 -17.92 50.88
CA ASP A 244 -13.90 -18.51 51.26
C ASP A 244 -14.55 -19.58 50.33
N TYR A 245 -14.39 -20.85 50.75
CA TYR A 245 -15.24 -22.03 50.61
C TYR A 245 -16.11 -22.24 49.34
N GLY A 246 -15.62 -23.14 48.47
CA GLY A 246 -16.41 -24.29 48.03
C GLY A 246 -17.01 -24.26 46.62
N ALA A 247 -16.40 -25.00 45.68
CA ALA A 247 -17.12 -25.88 44.74
C ALA A 247 -16.14 -26.76 43.95
N SER A 248 -16.28 -28.07 44.13
CA SER A 248 -15.62 -29.14 43.39
C SER A 248 -16.01 -29.12 41.90
N GLY A 249 -15.07 -29.43 41.00
CA GLY A 249 -15.45 -29.91 39.66
C GLY A 249 -14.33 -29.93 38.62
N TYR A 250 -13.71 -31.09 38.41
CA TYR A 250 -13.20 -31.51 37.08
C TYR A 250 -11.88 -30.92 36.57
N SER A 251 -10.82 -30.83 37.39
CA SER A 251 -9.45 -30.57 36.85
C SER A 251 -8.35 -31.45 37.45
N SER A 252 -8.62 -32.15 38.56
CA SER A 252 -7.61 -32.97 39.26
C SER A 252 -7.44 -34.40 38.72
N TYR A 253 -8.06 -34.79 37.60
CA TYR A 253 -7.97 -36.16 37.08
C TYR A 253 -6.86 -36.37 36.03
N TRP A 254 -6.37 -35.32 35.38
CA TRP A 254 -5.41 -35.46 34.26
C TRP A 254 -3.93 -35.30 34.64
N LYS A 255 -3.61 -35.04 35.91
CA LYS A 255 -2.24 -34.73 36.37
C LYS A 255 -1.64 -35.81 37.28
N ASN A 256 -2.03 -37.08 37.11
CA ASN A 256 -1.49 -38.19 37.91
C ASN A 256 -1.33 -39.54 37.17
N GLN A 257 -1.25 -39.51 35.83
CA GLN A 257 -0.70 -40.59 35.01
C GLN A 257 0.16 -39.87 33.96
N GLU A 258 1.45 -39.65 34.16
CA GLU A 258 2.48 -40.53 33.59
C GLU A 258 3.86 -40.00 34.04
N SER A 259 4.22 -40.26 35.29
CA SER A 259 5.58 -40.07 35.81
C SER A 259 6.03 -41.38 36.46
N GLY A 260 6.89 -42.14 35.78
CA GLY A 260 7.30 -43.46 36.26
C GLY A 260 8.46 -44.12 35.51
N GLY A 261 9.61 -43.43 35.42
CA GLY A 261 10.97 -43.99 35.65
C GLY A 261 11.62 -45.03 34.71
N GLY A 262 12.85 -44.74 34.28
CA GLY A 262 13.99 -45.64 34.55
C GLY A 262 14.85 -46.18 33.38
N TYR A 263 16.12 -45.72 33.35
CA TYR A 263 17.39 -46.41 32.98
C TYR A 263 17.88 -46.57 31.51
N ARG A 264 19.10 -46.01 31.29
CA ARG A 264 20.33 -46.47 30.57
C ARG A 264 20.22 -47.18 29.21
N ASP A 265 20.95 -46.71 28.19
CA ASP A 265 22.29 -47.24 27.80
C ASP A 265 22.98 -46.38 26.70
N GLU A 266 24.31 -46.54 26.58
CA GLU A 266 25.27 -45.98 25.62
C GLU A 266 25.04 -46.41 24.16
N GLU A 267 25.48 -45.60 23.17
CA GLU A 267 26.37 -46.03 22.07
C GLU A 267 26.69 -44.86 21.10
N ASP A 268 28.00 -44.77 20.77
CA ASP A 268 28.69 -43.90 19.82
C ASP A 268 28.15 -43.96 18.37
N ILE A 269 28.22 -42.83 17.63
CA ILE A 269 28.79 -42.74 16.27
C ILE A 269 29.40 -41.34 16.07
N GLU A 270 30.71 -41.31 15.75
CA GLU A 270 31.52 -40.15 15.36
C GLU A 270 31.48 -39.87 13.84
N GLU A 271 32.12 -38.75 13.46
CA GLU A 271 32.67 -38.37 12.13
C GLU A 271 31.67 -37.87 11.06
N ASP A 272 31.97 -36.91 10.19
CA ASP A 272 32.94 -35.80 10.04
C ASP A 272 32.48 -35.07 8.75
N ASP A 273 33.18 -34.02 8.34
CA ASP A 273 33.29 -33.49 6.96
C ASP A 273 32.75 -32.08 6.72
N ASP A 274 33.67 -31.14 6.92
CA ASP A 274 33.85 -29.85 6.23
C ASP A 274 33.43 -29.87 4.74
N PHE A 275 32.76 -28.81 4.29
CA PHE A 275 33.00 -28.28 2.94
C PHE A 275 32.73 -26.76 2.89
N ASP A 276 33.84 -26.04 2.81
CA ASP A 276 34.01 -24.65 2.39
C ASP A 276 34.06 -24.61 0.85
N ASP A 277 33.35 -23.69 0.20
CA ASP A 277 33.72 -23.26 -1.17
C ASP A 277 33.16 -21.86 -1.45
N ASP A 278 34.08 -20.89 -1.37
CA ASP A 278 34.07 -19.57 -1.98
C ASP A 278 33.63 -19.63 -3.45
N TYR A 279 32.69 -18.77 -3.86
CA TYR A 279 32.69 -18.25 -5.23
C TYR A 279 32.47 -16.73 -5.22
N ASP A 280 33.51 -16.11 -5.76
CA ASP A 280 33.77 -14.70 -5.97
C ASP A 280 32.97 -14.12 -7.15
N ASP A 281 32.84 -12.80 -7.08
CA ASP A 281 32.56 -11.73 -8.05
C ASP A 281 32.28 -12.07 -9.53
N ASP A 282 31.29 -11.36 -10.11
CA ASP A 282 31.44 -10.68 -11.41
C ASP A 282 30.25 -9.72 -11.63
N ASP A 283 30.48 -8.46 -11.24
CA ASP A 283 29.82 -7.25 -11.76
C ASP A 283 30.06 -7.12 -13.28
N GLU A 284 29.00 -7.15 -14.08
CA GLU A 284 29.02 -6.62 -15.45
C GLU A 284 27.84 -5.65 -15.66
N ASP A 285 28.15 -4.37 -15.47
CA ASP A 285 27.44 -3.21 -16.04
C ASP A 285 27.56 -3.27 -17.57
N ASP A 286 26.43 -3.30 -18.29
CA ASP A 286 26.40 -2.98 -19.73
C ASP A 286 25.26 -1.99 -20.02
N ASP A 287 25.66 -0.71 -19.99
CA ASP A 287 24.91 0.45 -20.49
C ASP A 287 24.99 0.45 -22.03
N ASP A 288 23.90 0.06 -22.70
CA ASP A 288 23.73 0.31 -24.14
C ASP A 288 22.49 1.19 -24.40
N ASP A 289 22.73 2.50 -24.40
CA ASP A 289 21.84 3.56 -24.88
C ASP A 289 21.85 3.58 -26.43
N GLU A 290 20.89 2.94 -27.08
CA GLU A 290 20.59 3.16 -28.51
C GLU A 290 19.30 4.00 -28.65
N GLU A 291 19.47 5.31 -28.81
CA GLU A 291 18.43 6.24 -29.29
C GLU A 291 18.23 6.09 -30.81
N GLU A 292 17.20 5.36 -31.24
CA GLU A 292 16.70 5.47 -32.63
C GLU A 292 15.66 6.60 -32.74
N GLU A 293 16.03 7.66 -33.46
CA GLU A 293 15.10 8.67 -33.97
C GLU A 293 14.27 8.10 -35.13
N GLU A 294 12.95 8.06 -34.98
CA GLU A 294 12.02 7.96 -36.11
C GLU A 294 11.18 9.25 -36.25
N ASP A 295 11.40 9.91 -37.38
CA ASP A 295 10.59 10.96 -37.97
C ASP A 295 9.13 10.51 -38.18
N ASP A 296 8.16 11.31 -37.73
CA ASP A 296 6.74 11.16 -38.13
C ASP A 296 6.22 12.44 -38.80
N PRO A 297 5.76 12.37 -40.07
CA PRO A 297 5.25 13.54 -40.79
C PRO A 297 3.81 13.93 -40.38
N GLU A 298 3.65 15.24 -40.24
CA GLU A 298 2.45 16.08 -40.37
C GLU A 298 1.07 15.39 -40.53
N VAL A 299 0.22 15.52 -39.50
CA VAL A 299 -1.25 15.39 -39.63
C VAL A 299 -1.94 16.61 -39.01
N GLU A 300 -1.75 17.79 -39.61
CA GLU A 300 -2.76 18.85 -39.57
C GLU A 300 -3.73 18.64 -40.73
N ASP A 301 -4.96 18.20 -40.44
CA ASP A 301 -6.22 18.76 -41.01
C ASP A 301 -7.40 17.85 -40.67
N SER A 302 -8.15 18.16 -39.59
CA SER A 302 -9.48 17.56 -39.31
C SER A 302 -10.29 18.32 -38.25
N LEU A 303 -10.15 19.65 -38.14
CA LEU A 303 -10.97 20.45 -37.20
C LEU A 303 -11.62 21.69 -37.81
N SER A 304 -11.77 21.74 -39.13
CA SER A 304 -12.31 22.91 -39.84
C SER A 304 -13.81 22.85 -40.19
N ASN A 305 -14.61 21.88 -39.70
CA ASN A 305 -16.01 21.76 -40.13
C ASN A 305 -17.05 21.49 -39.03
N LEU A 306 -17.20 22.38 -38.05
CA LEU A 306 -18.45 22.51 -37.29
C LEU A 306 -18.87 23.99 -37.16
N SER A 307 -19.54 24.48 -38.20
CA SER A 307 -20.29 25.73 -38.22
C SER A 307 -21.52 25.63 -37.31
N LEU A 308 -21.53 26.39 -36.21
CA LEU A 308 -22.69 26.60 -35.35
C LEU A 308 -23.69 27.54 -36.05
N GLY A 309 -24.73 26.97 -36.66
CA GLY A 309 -25.87 27.70 -37.20
C GLY A 309 -26.84 28.14 -36.10
N ALA A 310 -26.76 29.39 -35.70
CA ALA A 310 -27.82 30.07 -34.96
C ALA A 310 -28.99 30.39 -35.91
N SER A 311 -30.20 29.98 -35.55
CA SER A 311 -31.43 30.52 -36.12
C SER A 311 -32.52 30.46 -35.06
N GLY A 312 -32.81 31.61 -34.47
CA GLY A 312 -34.10 31.86 -33.85
C GLY A 312 -35.07 32.40 -34.90
N LYS A 313 -36.35 32.03 -34.78
CA LYS A 313 -37.51 32.95 -34.68
C LYS A 313 -38.83 32.22 -34.98
N THR A 314 -39.80 32.48 -34.09
CA THR A 314 -41.23 32.74 -34.35
C THR A 314 -42.05 31.75 -35.17
N GLN A 315 -43.01 31.08 -34.53
CA GLN A 315 -44.43 31.44 -34.55
C GLN A 315 -45.15 30.76 -33.38
#